data_AF-A0A7V2HL31-F1
#
_entry.id   AF-A0A7V2HL31-F1
#
_cell.length_a   1.000
_cell.length_b   1.000
_cell.length_c   1.000
_cell.angle_alpha   90.00
_cell.angle_beta   90.00
_cell.angle_gamma   90.00
#
_symmetry.space_group_name_H-M   'P 1'
#
loop_
_entity.id
_entity.type
_entity.pdbx_description
1 polymer ?
#
loop_
_entity_poly.entity_id
_entity_poly.type
_entity_poly.pdbx_seq_one_letter_code
_entity_poly.pdbx_strand_id
1 'polypeptide(L)'
;MEPRRVRLSFPATGESVIAELLEDQAPAVCEFVWSILPIEHKAIHGMYSGAEVFVLLDTPQPLPRENEIQLPLPGELLYFHDEGQSGVGSRKAVSEICFVYGRGVVLRQAEGVPTFCRLFARVPGDWTRDWTEFAKACRRVRWEGPQTLRIERVE
;
A
#
# COMPACT_ATOMS: atom_id res chain seq x y z
N MET A 1 -3.46 8.27 -23.12
CA MET A 1 -2.25 7.47 -22.86
C MET A 1 -2.68 6.37 -21.91
N GLU A 2 -2.19 5.14 -22.09
CA GLU A 2 -2.42 4.07 -21.11
C GLU A 2 -1.68 4.42 -19.80
N PRO A 3 -2.28 4.18 -18.63
CA PRO A 3 -1.62 4.47 -17.35
C PRO A 3 -0.39 3.58 -17.17
N ARG A 4 0.66 4.11 -16.54
CA ARG A 4 1.78 3.28 -16.08
C ARG A 4 1.25 2.24 -15.09
N ARG A 5 1.87 1.05 -15.11
CA ARG A 5 1.44 -0.08 -14.28
C ARG A 5 2.57 -0.60 -13.41
N VAL A 6 2.20 -1.08 -12.23
CA VAL A 6 3.11 -1.72 -11.29
C VAL A 6 2.60 -3.11 -10.95
N ARG A 7 3.51 -4.06 -10.76
CA ARG A 7 3.20 -5.41 -10.29
C ARG A 7 3.51 -5.49 -8.81
N LEU A 8 2.56 -6.01 -8.03
CA LEU A 8 2.79 -6.45 -6.67
C LEU A 8 2.90 -7.97 -6.68
N SER A 9 3.90 -8.54 -6.01
CA SER A 9 4.08 -9.99 -5.93
C SER A 9 4.60 -10.43 -4.57
N PHE A 10 4.20 -11.63 -4.15
CA PHE A 10 4.85 -12.38 -3.06
C PHE A 10 5.85 -13.37 -3.69
N PRO A 11 7.15 -13.04 -3.80
CA PRO A 11 8.07 -13.82 -4.65
C PRO A 11 8.25 -15.27 -4.21
N ALA A 12 8.10 -15.54 -2.90
CA ALA A 12 8.22 -16.88 -2.35
C ALA A 12 7.12 -17.85 -2.81
N THR A 13 5.94 -17.32 -3.12
CA THR A 13 4.74 -18.13 -3.42
C THR A 13 4.13 -17.84 -4.79
N GLY A 14 4.55 -16.76 -5.45
CA GLY A 14 4.25 -16.45 -6.85
C GLY A 14 2.94 -15.71 -7.08
N GLU A 15 2.08 -15.52 -6.07
CA GLU A 15 0.86 -14.73 -6.25
C GLU A 15 1.22 -13.28 -6.58
N SER A 16 0.55 -12.72 -7.58
CA SER A 16 0.76 -11.35 -8.02
C SER A 16 -0.50 -10.71 -8.58
N VAL A 17 -0.49 -9.38 -8.59
CA VAL A 17 -1.50 -8.52 -9.21
C VAL A 17 -0.83 -7.35 -9.93
N ILE A 18 -1.53 -6.75 -10.88
CA ILE A 18 -1.10 -5.54 -11.57
C ILE A 18 -2.02 -4.39 -11.13
N ALA A 19 -1.42 -3.27 -10.75
CA ALA A 19 -2.12 -2.03 -10.44
C ALA A 19 -1.81 -0.95 -11.49
N GLU A 20 -2.82 -0.14 -11.79
CA GLU A 20 -2.73 1.04 -12.65
C GLU A 20 -2.47 2.27 -11.79
N LEU A 21 -1.46 3.07 -12.17
CA LEU A 21 -1.14 4.33 -11.49
C LEU A 21 -2.20 5.39 -11.80
N LEU A 22 -2.60 6.15 -10.79
CA LEU A 22 -3.58 7.25 -10.87
C LEU A 22 -2.85 8.59 -11.07
N GLU A 23 -2.10 8.68 -12.17
CA GLU A 23 -1.20 9.80 -12.47
C GLU A 23 -1.93 11.14 -12.63
N ASP A 24 -3.22 11.10 -12.95
CA ASP A 24 -4.10 12.27 -13.06
C ASP A 24 -4.53 12.83 -11.69
N GLN A 25 -4.63 11.97 -10.68
CA GLN A 25 -5.12 12.29 -9.34
C GLN A 25 -4.01 12.49 -8.32
N ALA A 26 -2.88 11.79 -8.48
CA ALA A 26 -1.74 11.85 -7.58
C ALA A 26 -0.40 11.86 -8.32
N PRO A 27 -0.15 12.87 -9.17
CA PRO A 27 1.03 12.91 -10.04
C PRO A 27 2.36 12.90 -9.27
N ALA A 28 2.49 13.68 -8.19
CA ALA A 28 3.73 13.76 -7.42
C ALA A 28 3.98 12.45 -6.66
N VAL A 29 2.92 11.81 -6.16
CA VAL A 29 3.03 10.51 -5.48
C VAL A 29 3.39 9.41 -6.46
N CYS A 30 2.74 9.38 -7.63
CA CYS A 30 3.05 8.41 -8.68
C CYS A 30 4.49 8.54 -9.17
N GLU A 31 4.97 9.76 -9.41
CA GLU A 31 6.37 10.00 -9.80
C GLU A 31 7.36 9.55 -8.73
N PHE A 32 7.11 9.91 -7.47
CA PHE A 32 7.99 9.48 -6.37
C PHE A 32 8.04 7.96 -6.29
N VAL A 33 6.89 7.29 -6.20
CA VAL A 33 6.84 5.82 -6.12
C VAL A 33 7.54 5.21 -7.32
N TRP A 34 7.26 5.67 -8.54
CA TRP A 34 7.90 5.18 -9.76
C TRP A 34 9.42 5.30 -9.73
N SER A 35 9.96 6.40 -9.19
CA SER A 35 11.40 6.66 -9.11
C SER A 35 12.15 5.72 -8.18
N ILE A 36 11.49 5.17 -7.16
CA ILE A 36 12.09 4.28 -6.16
C ILE A 36 11.86 2.79 -6.45
N LEU A 37 11.09 2.44 -7.50
CA LEU A 37 10.92 1.04 -7.90
C LEU A 37 12.22 0.45 -8.48
N PRO A 38 12.53 -0.84 -8.23
CA PRO A 38 11.70 -1.81 -7.48
C PRO A 38 11.86 -1.67 -5.95
N ILE A 39 10.78 -1.97 -5.23
CA ILE A 39 10.73 -2.02 -3.77
C ILE A 39 10.56 -3.48 -3.37
N GLU A 40 11.37 -3.99 -2.42
CA GLU A 40 11.25 -5.35 -1.92
C GLU A 40 11.52 -5.40 -0.41
N HIS A 41 10.45 -5.50 0.38
CA HIS A 41 10.51 -5.47 1.84
C HIS A 41 9.55 -6.47 2.47
N LYS A 42 9.61 -6.61 3.79
CA LYS A 42 8.63 -7.38 4.54
C LYS A 42 7.32 -6.61 4.64
N ALA A 43 6.25 -7.15 4.05
CA ALA A 43 4.90 -6.69 4.26
C ALA A 43 4.41 -7.08 5.65
N ILE A 44 3.84 -6.11 6.36
CA ILE A 44 3.28 -6.23 7.71
C ILE A 44 1.76 -6.07 7.60
N HIS A 45 1.02 -6.81 8.42
CA HIS A 45 -0.44 -6.71 8.45
C HIS A 45 -0.89 -5.52 9.29
N GLY A 46 -1.82 -4.71 8.77
CA GLY A 46 -2.37 -3.54 9.43
C GLY A 46 -3.28 -3.90 10.60
N MET A 47 -2.74 -3.84 11.83
CA MET A 47 -3.48 -4.22 13.05
C MET A 47 -4.70 -3.32 13.31
N TYR A 48 -4.61 -2.02 13.02
CA TYR A 48 -5.66 -1.04 13.33
C TYR A 48 -6.57 -0.73 12.13
N SER A 49 -6.06 -0.79 10.91
CA SER A 49 -6.83 -0.51 9.69
C SER A 49 -7.65 -1.71 9.21
N GLY A 50 -7.25 -2.94 9.54
CA GLY A 50 -7.98 -4.16 9.18
C GLY A 50 -7.41 -4.89 7.98
N ALA A 51 -8.15 -4.99 6.87
CA ALA A 51 -7.73 -5.74 5.67
C ALA A 51 -6.70 -4.97 4.83
N GLU A 52 -5.58 -4.61 5.45
CA GLU A 52 -4.45 -3.87 4.91
C GLU A 52 -3.15 -4.65 5.14
N VAL A 53 -2.25 -4.60 4.17
CA VAL A 53 -0.83 -4.90 4.37
C VAL A 53 0.01 -3.70 3.93
N PHE A 54 1.16 -3.48 4.55
CA PHE A 54 2.03 -2.35 4.20
C PHE A 54 3.50 -2.72 4.26
N VAL A 55 4.32 -2.00 3.50
CA VAL A 55 5.79 -2.05 3.61
C VAL A 55 6.30 -0.70 4.09
N LEU A 56 7.28 -0.72 4.98
CA LEU A 56 8.02 0.47 5.39
C LEU A 56 9.09 0.79 4.34
N LEU A 57 9.18 2.06 3.95
CA LEU A 57 10.22 2.54 3.05
C LEU A 57 11.50 2.88 3.82
N ASP A 58 12.66 2.62 3.22
CA ASP A 58 13.97 2.90 3.84
C ASP A 58 14.18 4.39 4.11
N THR A 59 13.72 5.24 3.19
CA THR A 59 13.82 6.70 3.30
C THR A 59 12.42 7.30 3.35
N PRO A 60 11.98 7.78 4.52
CA PRO A 60 10.75 8.53 4.64
C PRO A 60 10.78 9.79 3.79
N GLN A 61 9.72 10.03 3.01
CA GLN A 61 9.62 11.20 2.15
C GLN A 61 8.27 11.90 2.36
N PRO A 62 8.25 13.15 2.84
CA PRO A 62 7.01 13.92 2.83
C PRO A 62 6.63 14.23 1.38
N LEU A 63 5.37 13.99 1.04
CA LEU A 63 4.80 14.25 -0.29
C LEU A 63 3.57 15.17 -0.20
N PRO A 64 3.25 15.91 -1.27
CA PRO A 64 2.02 16.70 -1.35
C PRO A 64 0.77 15.88 -1.02
N ARG A 65 -0.24 16.53 -0.44
CA ARG A 65 -1.52 15.90 -0.09
C ARG A 65 -2.37 15.76 -1.36
N GLU A 66 -2.13 14.70 -2.12
CA GLU A 66 -2.84 14.37 -3.36
C GLU A 66 -3.74 13.15 -3.14
N ASN A 67 -4.98 13.21 -3.66
CA ASN A 67 -5.94 12.10 -3.61
C ASN A 67 -6.03 11.42 -2.23
N GLU A 68 -6.06 12.23 -1.15
CA GLU A 68 -6.08 11.71 0.21
C GLU A 68 -7.44 11.12 0.58
N ILE A 69 -7.42 9.92 1.12
CA ILE A 69 -8.62 9.20 1.54
C ILE A 69 -8.42 8.58 2.94
N GLN A 70 -9.53 8.29 3.61
CA GLN A 70 -9.58 7.55 4.87
C GLN A 70 -10.23 6.16 4.74
N LEU A 71 -11.09 5.99 3.74
CA LEU A 71 -11.95 4.81 3.55
C LEU A 71 -11.60 4.13 2.22
N PRO A 72 -10.46 3.42 2.15
CA PRO A 72 -10.03 2.80 0.92
C PRO A 72 -10.89 1.58 0.55
N LEU A 73 -10.91 1.29 -0.74
CA LEU A 73 -11.56 0.13 -1.33
C LEU A 73 -10.55 -1.01 -1.57
N PRO A 74 -11.03 -2.26 -1.68
CA PRO A 74 -10.18 -3.38 -2.09
C PRO A 74 -9.50 -3.09 -3.43
N GLY A 75 -8.20 -3.39 -3.52
CA GLY A 75 -7.36 -3.16 -4.70
C GLY A 75 -6.60 -1.84 -4.68
N GLU A 76 -6.85 -0.96 -3.70
CA GLU A 76 -6.20 0.34 -3.62
C GLU A 76 -4.80 0.27 -2.99
N LEU A 77 -3.86 1.00 -3.62
CA LEU A 77 -2.53 1.26 -3.09
C LEU A 77 -2.42 2.69 -2.59
N LEU A 78 -1.84 2.83 -1.40
CA LEU A 78 -1.82 4.09 -0.67
C LEU A 78 -0.39 4.43 -0.25
N TYR A 79 -0.08 5.72 -0.23
CA TYR A 79 1.14 6.25 0.34
C TYR A 79 0.83 6.96 1.65
N PHE A 80 1.47 6.52 2.73
CA PHE A 80 1.40 7.14 4.04
C PHE A 80 2.73 7.80 4.41
N HIS A 81 2.65 8.92 5.12
CA HIS A 81 3.81 9.56 5.74
C HIS A 81 3.40 10.15 7.09
N ASP A 82 4.20 9.88 8.11
CA ASP A 82 4.14 10.56 9.41
C ASP A 82 5.53 11.10 9.75
N GLU A 83 5.57 12.31 10.28
CA GLU A 83 6.80 13.00 10.71
C GLU A 83 7.29 12.49 12.08
N GLY A 84 6.54 11.58 12.72
CA GLY A 84 6.84 11.03 14.05
C GLY A 84 6.56 12.01 15.19
N GLN A 85 5.77 13.04 14.92
CA GLN A 85 5.39 14.10 15.88
C GLN A 85 4.01 13.87 16.50
N SER A 86 3.26 12.88 15.99
CA SER A 86 1.91 12.53 16.43
C SER A 86 1.84 12.03 17.88
N GLY A 87 2.97 11.67 18.48
CA GLY A 87 3.05 11.07 19.82
C GLY A 87 2.55 9.62 19.87
N VAL A 88 2.27 9.05 18.70
CA VAL A 88 1.59 7.78 18.44
C VAL A 88 2.52 7.01 17.49
N GLY A 89 2.86 5.75 17.83
CA GLY A 89 3.87 5.01 17.07
C GLY A 89 5.33 5.50 17.23
N SER A 90 6.07 5.57 16.11
CA SER A 90 7.51 5.90 16.09
C SER A 90 7.77 7.39 16.29
N ARG A 91 8.78 7.77 17.08
CA ARG A 91 9.26 9.17 17.19
C ARG A 91 10.15 9.63 16.02
N LYS A 92 10.22 8.83 14.97
CA LYS A 92 10.97 9.12 13.74
C LYS A 92 9.99 9.16 12.59
N ALA A 93 10.31 9.97 11.58
CA ALA A 93 9.54 9.96 10.35
C ALA A 93 9.45 8.55 9.76
N VAL A 94 8.29 8.21 9.22
CA VAL A 94 8.01 6.92 8.57
C VAL A 94 7.25 7.18 7.27
N SER A 95 7.48 6.33 6.28
CA SER A 95 6.65 6.29 5.08
C SER A 95 6.35 4.86 4.71
N GLU A 96 5.13 4.63 4.25
CA GLU A 96 4.61 3.30 3.98
C GLU A 96 3.91 3.28 2.62
N ILE A 97 4.04 2.15 1.93
CA ILE A 97 3.14 1.78 0.84
C ILE A 97 2.20 0.71 1.36
N CYS A 98 0.91 1.04 1.40
CA CYS A 98 -0.15 0.15 1.85
C CYS A 98 -0.90 -0.44 0.65
N PHE A 99 -1.39 -1.67 0.81
CA PHE A 99 -2.30 -2.33 -0.11
C PHE A 99 -3.53 -2.86 0.65
N VAL A 100 -4.71 -2.52 0.16
CA VAL A 100 -5.98 -2.90 0.75
C VAL A 100 -6.54 -4.12 0.03
N TYR A 101 -6.60 -5.27 0.72
CA TYR A 101 -6.96 -6.56 0.10
C TYR A 101 -8.39 -7.02 0.42
N GLY A 102 -9.16 -6.22 1.15
CA GLY A 102 -10.53 -6.54 1.56
C GLY A 102 -11.32 -5.31 2.00
N ARG A 103 -12.61 -5.52 2.28
CA ARG A 103 -13.54 -4.45 2.65
C ARG A 103 -13.51 -4.08 4.13
N GLY A 104 -14.08 -2.93 4.46
CA GLY A 104 -14.27 -2.47 5.84
C GLY A 104 -13.02 -1.84 6.47
N VAL A 105 -12.04 -1.48 5.64
CA VAL A 105 -10.85 -0.76 6.09
C VAL A 105 -11.20 0.68 6.42
N VAL A 106 -10.70 1.14 7.56
CA VAL A 106 -10.71 2.55 7.96
C VAL A 106 -9.30 2.85 8.43
N LEU A 107 -8.60 3.73 7.71
CA LEU A 107 -7.18 3.97 7.91
C LEU A 107 -6.91 4.53 9.31
N ARG A 108 -6.03 3.84 10.03
CA ARG A 108 -5.60 4.21 11.38
C ARG A 108 -4.11 4.02 11.55
N GLN A 109 -3.49 4.96 12.26
CA GLN A 109 -2.13 4.82 12.77
C GLN A 109 -2.11 3.89 13.99
N ALA A 110 -0.95 3.81 14.63
CA ALA A 110 -0.81 3.18 15.94
C ALA A 110 -1.84 3.73 16.94
N GLU A 111 -2.14 2.94 17.97
CA GLU A 111 -3.15 3.26 18.98
C GLU A 111 -4.58 3.55 18.42
N GLY A 112 -4.83 3.27 17.14
CA GLY A 112 -6.14 3.44 16.50
C GLY A 112 -6.48 4.87 16.08
N VAL A 113 -5.49 5.77 16.02
CA VAL A 113 -5.70 7.17 15.64
C VAL A 113 -6.11 7.27 14.17
N PRO A 114 -7.25 7.92 13.83
CA PRO A 114 -7.67 8.09 12.44
C PRO A 114 -6.62 8.79 11.58
N THR A 115 -6.38 8.27 10.37
CA THR A 115 -5.40 8.86 9.44
C THR A 115 -5.92 8.91 8.01
N PHE A 116 -5.15 9.59 7.15
CA PHE A 116 -5.39 9.71 5.72
C PHE A 116 -4.13 9.26 4.97
N CYS A 117 -4.32 8.60 3.84
CA CYS A 117 -3.24 8.20 2.95
C CYS A 117 -3.53 8.66 1.52
N ARG A 118 -2.48 8.88 0.73
CA ARG A 118 -2.59 9.32 -0.67
C ARG A 118 -2.82 8.12 -1.57
N LEU A 119 -3.98 8.02 -2.18
CA LEU A 119 -4.32 6.95 -3.12
C LEU A 119 -3.61 7.19 -4.45
N PHE A 120 -2.71 6.28 -4.84
CA PHE A 120 -1.88 6.47 -6.04
C PHE A 120 -1.97 5.35 -7.08
N ALA A 121 -2.52 4.18 -6.74
CA ALA A 121 -2.74 3.12 -7.72
C ALA A 121 -3.92 2.21 -7.37
N ARG A 122 -4.46 1.52 -8.37
CA ARG A 122 -5.58 0.56 -8.20
C ARG A 122 -5.36 -0.71 -9.00
N VAL A 123 -5.60 -1.85 -8.36
CA VAL A 123 -5.75 -3.14 -9.05
C VAL A 123 -7.17 -3.22 -9.62
N PRO A 124 -7.34 -3.36 -10.95
CA PRO A 124 -8.66 -3.54 -11.54
C PRO A 124 -9.25 -4.92 -11.17
N GLY A 125 -10.58 -5.02 -11.23
CA GLY A 125 -11.30 -6.24 -10.87
C GLY A 125 -11.62 -6.35 -9.37
N ASP A 126 -12.26 -7.45 -8.99
CA ASP A 126 -12.80 -7.71 -7.66
C ASP A 126 -12.00 -8.76 -6.90
N TRP A 127 -11.67 -8.46 -5.64
CA TRP A 127 -10.87 -9.32 -4.75
C TRP A 127 -11.49 -10.68 -4.44
N THR A 128 -12.81 -10.83 -4.62
CA THR A 128 -13.54 -12.09 -4.43
C THR A 128 -13.65 -12.91 -5.70
N ARG A 129 -13.20 -12.39 -6.85
CA ARG A 129 -13.35 -13.04 -8.17
C ARG A 129 -12.06 -13.09 -8.97
N ASP A 130 -11.40 -11.96 -9.15
CA ASP A 130 -10.33 -11.77 -10.14
C ASP A 130 -8.94 -12.01 -9.56
N TRP A 131 -8.70 -11.60 -8.31
CA TRP A 131 -7.39 -11.71 -7.65
C TRP A 131 -7.47 -12.36 -6.26
N THR A 132 -8.33 -13.38 -6.14
CA THR A 132 -8.61 -14.10 -4.88
C THR A 132 -7.37 -14.68 -4.21
N GLU A 133 -6.43 -15.25 -4.97
CA GLU A 133 -5.20 -15.83 -4.42
C GLU A 133 -4.27 -14.77 -3.86
N PHE A 134 -4.18 -13.59 -4.49
CA PHE A 134 -3.40 -12.48 -3.95
C PHE A 134 -4.02 -11.93 -2.66
N ALA A 135 -5.35 -11.83 -2.61
CA ALA A 135 -6.06 -11.44 -1.37
C ALA A 135 -5.82 -12.46 -0.24
N LYS A 136 -5.80 -13.76 -0.55
CA LYS A 136 -5.44 -14.81 0.42
C LYS A 136 -3.99 -14.68 0.87
N ALA A 137 -3.06 -14.40 -0.04
CA ALA A 137 -1.66 -14.17 0.29
C ALA A 137 -1.48 -12.99 1.26
N CYS A 138 -2.16 -11.87 1.03
CA CYS A 138 -2.18 -10.74 1.96
C CYS A 138 -2.74 -11.16 3.34
N ARG A 139 -3.79 -11.99 3.37
CA ARG A 139 -4.36 -12.50 4.62
C ARG A 139 -3.38 -13.41 5.39
N ARG A 140 -2.53 -14.18 4.71
CA ARG A 140 -1.51 -15.02 5.36
C ARG A 140 -0.52 -14.19 6.17
N VAL A 141 -0.18 -12.98 5.72
CA VAL A 141 0.70 -12.04 6.46
C VAL A 141 0.26 -11.83 7.91
N ARG A 142 -1.06 -11.84 8.17
CA ARG A 142 -1.61 -11.70 9.53
C ARG A 142 -1.27 -12.87 10.46
N TRP A 143 -1.30 -14.10 9.94
CA TRP A 143 -1.25 -15.32 10.75
C TRP A 143 0.12 -16.00 10.70
N GLU A 144 0.82 -15.85 9.58
CA GLU A 144 2.13 -16.45 9.30
C GLU A 144 3.29 -15.45 9.50
N GLY A 145 2.96 -14.20 9.85
CA GLY A 145 3.92 -13.13 10.04
C GLY A 145 4.40 -12.48 8.73
N PRO A 146 5.34 -11.53 8.83
CA PRO A 146 5.74 -10.71 7.69
C PRO A 146 6.29 -11.49 6.50
N GLN A 147 5.70 -11.29 5.33
CA GLN A 147 6.09 -11.94 4.07
C GLN A 147 6.81 -10.95 3.16
N THR A 148 7.74 -11.41 2.32
CA THR A 148 8.38 -10.51 1.35
C THR A 148 7.36 -10.11 0.28
N LEU A 149 7.11 -8.81 0.13
CA LEU A 149 6.32 -8.21 -0.94
C LEU A 149 7.26 -7.40 -1.82
N ARG A 150 7.14 -7.62 -3.12
CA ARG A 150 7.87 -6.88 -4.16
C ARG A 150 6.89 -6.03 -4.96
N ILE A 151 7.28 -4.78 -5.23
CA ILE A 151 6.58 -3.85 -6.10
C ILE A 151 7.55 -3.44 -7.20
N GLU A 152 7.18 -3.62 -8.47
CA GLU A 152 8.04 -3.33 -9.61
C GLU A 152 7.26 -2.77 -10.80
N ARG A 153 7.97 -2.13 -11.73
CA ARG A 153 7.37 -1.61 -12.97
C ARG A 153 6.92 -2.77 -13.87
N VAL A 154 5.81 -2.59 -14.57
CA VAL A 154 5.40 -3.48 -15.66
C VAL A 154 5.85 -2.86 -16.98
N GLU A 155 6.61 -3.63 -17.76
CA GLU A 155 6.98 -3.27 -19.14
C GLU A 155 5.77 -3.27 -20.09
#